data_AF-D0P387-F1
#
_entry.id   AF-D0P387-F1
#
_cell.length_a   1.000
_cell.length_b   1.000
_cell.length_c   1.000
_cell.angle_alpha   90.00
_cell.angle_beta   90.00
_cell.angle_gamma   90.00
#
_symmetry.space_group_name_H-M   'P 1'
#
loop_
_entity.id
_entity.type
_entity.pdbx_description
1 polymer ?
#
loop_
_entity_poly.entity_id
_entity_poly.type
_entity_poly.pdbx_seq_one_letter_code
_entity_poly.pdbx_strand_id
1 'polypeptide(L)'
;MISEGAAEEETASLYEPSSGSSQDSSQPTVTPRRTKQPPPKAPTKRAHTLTPMECEAIRQGVKAKRDHTNQQLQEAPKQADQAMVPTLPTKPVREAWPEQWQQMQSIWPSTASAPFPLEQSTEEEWILTARAEPTMLLHMIQRFAFPEELMASLSDKTLMEWTSQWRRDCVQASLIAYRSRSDDRGTLRWLDDWKARSSGG
;
A
#
# COMPACT_ATOMS: atom_id res chain seq x y z
N MET A 1 -1.69 -75.24 -29.96
CA MET A 1 -2.64 -75.44 -28.85
C MET A 1 -2.97 -74.07 -28.26
N ILE A 2 -4.25 -73.66 -28.36
CA ILE A 2 -5.07 -72.86 -27.41
C ILE A 2 -4.59 -71.41 -27.14
N SER A 3 -5.15 -70.40 -27.83
CA SER A 3 -6.34 -69.54 -27.52
C SER A 3 -5.94 -68.20 -26.87
N GLU A 4 -6.30 -67.07 -27.50
CA GLU A 4 -7.33 -66.06 -27.08
C GLU A 4 -6.80 -65.09 -26.00
N GLY A 5 -7.06 -63.79 -25.98
CA GLY A 5 -7.94 -62.90 -26.74
C GLY A 5 -8.10 -61.58 -25.94
N ALA A 6 -8.35 -60.48 -26.66
CA ALA A 6 -9.04 -59.23 -26.28
C ALA A 6 -8.65 -58.44 -25.00
N ALA A 7 -8.38 -57.14 -25.19
CA ALA A 7 -9.18 -56.07 -24.58
C ALA A 7 -8.74 -54.69 -25.12
N GLU A 8 -9.45 -54.21 -26.14
CA GLU A 8 -9.73 -52.79 -26.29
C GLU A 8 -10.86 -52.44 -25.32
N GLU A 9 -10.81 -51.29 -24.65
CA GLU A 9 -11.99 -50.44 -24.44
C GLU A 9 -11.57 -49.06 -23.90
N GLU A 10 -11.69 -48.05 -24.76
CA GLU A 10 -11.89 -46.66 -24.38
C GLU A 10 -13.20 -46.53 -23.59
N THR A 11 -13.18 -45.80 -22.48
CA THR A 11 -14.38 -45.13 -21.97
C THR A 11 -14.03 -43.71 -21.52
N ALA A 12 -14.16 -42.79 -22.47
CA ALA A 12 -14.39 -41.38 -22.18
C ALA A 12 -15.77 -41.25 -21.51
N SER A 13 -15.81 -40.69 -20.29
CA SER A 13 -17.06 -40.24 -19.68
C SER A 13 -16.92 -38.77 -19.32
N LEU A 14 -17.45 -37.97 -20.25
CA LEU A 14 -17.60 -36.53 -20.27
C LEU A 14 -18.57 -36.09 -19.17
N TYR A 15 -18.12 -35.25 -18.23
CA TYR A 15 -18.98 -34.66 -17.20
C TYR A 15 -19.64 -33.38 -17.74
N GLU A 16 -20.97 -33.36 -17.81
CA GLU A 16 -21.76 -32.19 -18.22
C GLU A 16 -22.04 -31.23 -17.04
N PRO A 17 -22.07 -29.89 -17.26
CA PRO A 17 -22.46 -28.92 -16.24
C PRO A 17 -23.98 -28.69 -16.26
N SER A 18 -24.66 -29.00 -15.15
CA SER A 18 -26.06 -28.60 -14.94
C SER A 18 -26.17 -27.12 -14.55
N SER A 19 -26.76 -26.32 -15.44
CA SER A 19 -27.37 -25.03 -15.11
C SER A 19 -28.87 -25.21 -14.84
N GLY A 20 -29.35 -24.68 -13.72
CA GLY A 20 -30.77 -24.53 -13.41
C GLY A 20 -30.94 -23.45 -12.33
N SER A 21 -31.16 -22.20 -12.76
CA SER A 21 -32.45 -21.50 -12.74
C SER A 21 -33.03 -21.27 -11.33
N SER A 22 -33.07 -20.01 -10.89
CA SER A 22 -33.91 -19.54 -9.79
C SER A 22 -34.62 -18.26 -10.22
N GLN A 23 -35.92 -18.37 -10.48
CA GLN A 23 -36.82 -17.25 -10.64
C GLN A 23 -37.42 -16.86 -9.27
N ASP A 24 -37.17 -15.60 -8.92
CA ASP A 24 -38.11 -14.59 -8.40
C ASP A 24 -39.35 -15.04 -7.58
N SER A 25 -39.41 -14.59 -6.32
CA SER A 25 -40.67 -14.23 -5.68
C SER A 25 -40.46 -13.10 -4.67
N SER A 26 -41.10 -11.99 -5.00
CA SER A 26 -41.12 -10.71 -4.32
C SER A 26 -42.11 -10.67 -3.15
N GLN A 27 -41.72 -10.05 -2.03
CA GLN A 27 -42.63 -9.30 -1.14
C GLN A 27 -41.88 -8.16 -0.42
N PRO A 28 -42.25 -6.88 -0.62
CA PRO A 28 -41.88 -5.80 0.27
C PRO A 28 -43.00 -5.48 1.27
N THR A 29 -42.72 -5.62 2.57
CA THR A 29 -43.60 -5.10 3.64
C THR A 29 -43.18 -3.69 4.03
N VAL A 30 -44.16 -2.80 4.06
CA VAL A 30 -44.08 -1.36 4.33
C VAL A 30 -43.81 -1.06 5.82
N THR A 31 -43.01 0.00 6.04
CA THR A 31 -42.43 0.56 7.29
C THR A 31 -43.38 0.89 8.45
N PRO A 32 -42.81 1.22 9.64
CA PRO A 32 -42.95 2.61 10.09
C PRO A 32 -41.64 3.30 10.50
N ARG A 33 -41.39 4.42 9.81
CA ARG A 33 -40.82 5.71 10.24
C ARG A 33 -40.33 5.82 11.70
N ARG A 34 -39.01 5.95 11.90
CA ARG A 34 -38.42 6.57 13.10
C ARG A 34 -37.52 7.74 12.70
N THR A 35 -37.67 8.80 13.48
CA THR A 35 -37.27 10.19 13.32
C THR A 35 -35.77 10.39 13.09
N LYS A 36 -35.44 11.24 12.10
CA LYS A 36 -34.10 11.78 11.84
C LYS A 36 -33.66 12.64 13.04
N GLN A 37 -32.54 12.28 13.67
CA GLN A 37 -31.82 13.17 14.58
C GLN A 37 -30.68 13.85 13.82
N PRO A 38 -30.54 15.19 13.87
CA PRO A 38 -29.46 15.91 13.21
C PRO A 38 -28.12 15.73 13.96
N PRO A 39 -26.97 15.68 13.25
CA PRO A 39 -25.65 15.61 13.88
C PRO A 39 -25.32 16.94 14.60
N PRO A 40 -24.55 16.90 15.71
CA PRO A 40 -24.06 18.12 16.35
C PRO A 40 -23.10 18.88 15.43
N LYS A 41 -23.23 20.21 15.45
CA LYS A 41 -22.56 21.18 14.59
C LYS A 41 -21.03 21.10 14.71
N ALA A 42 -20.35 21.17 13.57
CA ALA A 42 -18.90 21.34 13.48
C ALA A 42 -18.46 22.68 14.10
N PRO A 43 -17.26 22.76 14.72
CA PRO A 43 -16.69 24.02 15.16
C PRO A 43 -16.40 24.93 13.96
N THR A 44 -16.93 26.15 14.03
CA THR A 44 -16.83 27.21 13.03
C THR A 44 -15.36 27.60 12.81
N LYS A 45 -14.90 27.58 11.55
CA LYS A 45 -13.62 28.17 11.12
C LYS A 45 -13.59 29.64 11.53
N ARG A 46 -12.63 30.04 12.36
CA ARG A 46 -12.35 31.45 12.64
C ARG A 46 -11.93 32.13 11.34
N ALA A 47 -12.66 33.15 10.91
CA ALA A 47 -12.21 34.04 9.86
C ALA A 47 -11.05 34.88 10.42
N HIS A 48 -9.87 34.76 9.82
CA HIS A 48 -8.77 35.69 10.07
C HIS A 48 -9.05 36.96 9.27
N THR A 49 -9.74 37.92 9.90
CA THR A 49 -9.84 39.28 9.38
C THR A 49 -8.56 40.02 9.76
N LEU A 50 -7.53 39.94 8.91
CA LEU A 50 -6.36 40.81 9.04
C LEU A 50 -6.83 42.26 8.88
N THR A 51 -6.46 43.09 9.84
CA THR A 51 -6.86 44.50 9.83
C THR A 51 -6.05 45.26 8.76
N PRO A 52 -6.58 46.34 8.15
CA PRO A 52 -5.90 47.06 7.07
C PRO A 52 -4.46 47.50 7.39
N MET A 53 -4.17 47.79 8.67
CA MET A 53 -2.84 48.14 9.16
C MET A 53 -1.83 46.98 9.08
N GLU A 54 -2.25 45.74 9.33
CA GLU A 54 -1.37 44.56 9.26
C GLU A 54 -0.99 44.24 7.81
N CYS A 55 -1.92 44.43 6.87
CA CYS A 55 -1.66 44.29 5.43
C CYS A 55 -0.65 45.33 4.91
N GLU A 56 -0.56 46.50 5.53
CA GLU A 56 0.40 47.54 5.14
C GLU A 56 1.80 47.28 5.72
N ALA A 57 1.89 46.77 6.96
CA ALA A 57 3.15 46.33 7.55
C ALA A 57 3.82 45.20 6.75
N ILE A 58 3.02 44.24 6.24
CA ILE A 58 3.54 43.16 5.37
C ILE A 58 4.07 43.75 4.05
N ARG A 59 3.36 44.71 3.45
CA ARG A 59 3.81 45.36 2.20
C ARG A 59 5.11 46.14 2.36
N GLN A 60 5.28 46.85 3.48
CA GLN A 60 6.53 47.56 3.79
C GLN A 60 7.70 46.59 4.03
N GLY A 61 7.45 45.46 4.72
CA GLY A 61 8.48 44.43 4.97
C GLY A 61 9.00 43.73 3.70
N VAL A 62 8.14 43.50 2.70
CA VAL A 62 8.55 42.92 1.41
C VAL A 62 9.36 43.92 0.58
N LYS A 63 9.06 45.22 0.66
CA LYS A 63 9.79 46.27 -0.05
C LYS A 63 11.20 46.45 0.52
N ALA A 64 11.32 46.50 1.85
CA ALA A 64 12.60 46.60 2.55
C ALA A 64 13.54 45.41 2.31
N LYS A 65 13.00 44.18 2.16
CA LYS A 65 13.81 43.00 1.81
C LYS A 65 14.28 43.00 0.35
N ARG A 66 13.53 43.63 -0.56
CA ARG A 66 13.92 43.72 -1.98
C ARG A 66 15.06 44.71 -2.20
N ASP A 67 15.09 45.80 -1.44
CA ASP A 67 16.14 46.81 -1.53
C ASP A 67 17.46 46.32 -0.90
N HIS A 68 17.40 45.51 0.17
CA HIS A 68 18.59 44.85 0.75
C HIS A 68 19.25 43.85 -0.20
N THR A 69 18.47 43.11 -1.00
CA THR A 69 19.01 42.17 -1.99
C THR A 69 19.64 42.88 -3.19
N ASN A 70 19.21 44.09 -3.53
CA ASN A 70 19.73 44.82 -4.70
C ASN A 70 21.00 45.63 -4.38
N GLN A 71 21.16 46.09 -3.13
CA GLN A 71 22.40 46.79 -2.71
C GLN A 71 23.60 45.84 -2.53
N GLN A 72 23.39 44.54 -2.33
CA GLN A 72 24.49 43.58 -2.19
C GLN A 72 25.05 43.08 -3.54
N LEU A 73 24.54 43.58 -4.68
CA LEU A 73 24.97 43.14 -6.01
C LEU A 73 25.92 44.11 -6.74
N GLN A 74 26.35 45.21 -6.12
CA GLN A 74 27.23 46.20 -6.75
C GLN A 74 28.45 46.57 -5.90
N GLU A 75 29.32 45.60 -5.59
CA GLU A 75 30.77 45.87 -5.44
C GLU A 75 31.56 44.69 -6.06
N ALA A 76 32.32 44.99 -7.13
CA ALA A 76 33.24 44.09 -7.86
C ALA A 76 34.62 44.04 -7.13
N PRO A 77 35.64 43.19 -7.46
CA PRO A 77 35.99 42.70 -8.80
C PRO A 77 36.54 41.26 -8.94
N LYS A 78 36.65 40.89 -10.22
CA LYS A 78 37.39 39.79 -10.86
C LYS A 78 38.56 39.21 -10.07
N GLN A 79 38.53 37.90 -9.80
CA GLN A 79 39.73 37.05 -9.84
C GLN A 79 39.35 35.59 -10.12
N ALA A 80 40.11 34.98 -11.03
CA ALA A 80 40.02 33.58 -11.39
C ALA A 80 40.65 32.72 -10.30
N ASP A 81 39.96 31.66 -9.87
CA ASP A 81 40.60 30.36 -9.68
C ASP A 81 39.54 29.25 -9.67
N GLN A 82 39.91 28.10 -10.19
CA GLN A 82 39.08 26.90 -10.18
C GLN A 82 38.90 26.39 -8.76
N ALA A 83 37.65 26.22 -8.32
CA ALA A 83 37.32 25.33 -7.23
C ALA A 83 35.98 24.68 -7.53
N MET A 84 35.98 23.34 -7.58
CA MET A 84 34.77 22.50 -7.55
C MET A 84 33.84 23.01 -6.47
N VAL A 85 32.71 23.58 -6.87
CA VAL A 85 31.59 23.85 -5.99
C VAL A 85 30.92 22.50 -5.70
N PRO A 86 30.87 22.01 -4.45
CA PRO A 86 30.00 20.90 -4.11
C PRO A 86 28.56 21.38 -4.33
N THR A 87 27.87 20.70 -5.24
CA THR A 87 26.47 20.91 -5.62
C THR A 87 25.59 21.19 -4.40
N LEU A 88 24.79 22.25 -4.47
CA LEU A 88 23.68 22.54 -3.56
C LEU A 88 22.85 21.27 -3.26
N PRO A 89 22.15 21.17 -2.13
CA PRO A 89 21.18 20.09 -1.93
C PRO A 89 20.02 20.31 -2.90
N THR A 90 20.13 19.70 -4.08
CA THR A 90 19.05 19.63 -5.07
C THR A 90 17.89 18.95 -4.36
N LYS A 91 16.73 19.62 -4.33
CA LYS A 91 15.47 18.97 -3.93
C LYS A 91 15.40 17.62 -4.66
N PRO A 92 14.95 16.55 -3.99
CA PRO A 92 14.91 15.24 -4.61
C PRO A 92 14.12 15.33 -5.91
N VAL A 93 14.81 15.10 -7.02
CA VAL A 93 14.22 15.08 -8.35
C VAL A 93 13.44 13.77 -8.43
N ARG A 94 12.15 13.86 -8.75
CA ARG A 94 11.24 12.70 -8.77
C ARG A 94 11.74 11.61 -9.72
N GLU A 95 12.37 11.98 -10.83
CA GLU A 95 12.92 11.01 -11.79
C GLU A 95 14.13 10.23 -11.25
N ALA A 96 14.85 10.75 -10.23
CA ALA A 96 16.01 10.10 -9.60
C ALA A 96 15.63 9.34 -8.31
N TRP A 97 14.41 8.81 -8.27
CA TRP A 97 13.95 8.03 -7.13
C TRP A 97 14.68 6.69 -6.95
N PRO A 98 15.12 5.95 -8.01
CA PRO A 98 15.83 4.69 -7.82
C PRO A 98 17.15 4.87 -7.06
N GLU A 99 17.93 5.92 -7.38
CA GLU A 99 19.17 6.25 -6.67
C GLU A 99 18.91 6.64 -5.21
N GLN A 100 17.78 7.29 -4.94
CA GLN A 100 17.39 7.63 -3.57
C GLN A 100 16.94 6.40 -2.78
N TRP A 101 16.25 5.46 -3.43
CA TRP A 101 15.93 4.17 -2.80
C TRP A 101 17.20 3.40 -2.47
N GLN A 102 18.19 3.38 -3.36
CA GLN A 102 19.49 2.76 -3.08
C GLN A 102 20.19 3.38 -1.86
N GLN A 103 20.09 4.69 -1.63
CA GLN A 103 20.66 5.32 -0.43
C GLN A 103 20.05 4.80 0.89
N MET A 104 18.79 4.34 0.84
CA MET A 104 18.11 3.73 1.99
C MET A 104 18.77 2.42 2.43
N GLN A 105 19.57 1.77 1.58
CA GLN A 105 20.33 0.56 1.93
C GLN A 105 21.20 0.74 3.18
N SER A 106 21.72 1.95 3.42
CA SER A 106 22.52 2.27 4.61
C SER A 106 21.76 2.13 5.95
N ILE A 107 20.42 2.18 5.89
CA ILE A 107 19.52 2.07 7.04
C ILE A 107 19.04 0.62 7.21
N TRP A 108 19.24 -0.23 6.20
CA TRP A 108 18.85 -1.63 6.26
C TRP A 108 19.62 -2.37 7.38
N PRO A 109 18.94 -3.12 8.27
CA PRO A 109 19.61 -3.77 9.38
C PRO A 109 20.64 -4.80 8.92
N SER A 110 21.83 -4.81 9.53
CA SER A 110 22.83 -5.85 9.30
C SER A 110 22.39 -7.23 9.81
N THR A 111 21.39 -7.28 10.69
CA THR A 111 20.78 -8.51 11.22
C THR A 111 19.64 -9.03 10.36
N ALA A 112 19.28 -8.34 9.26
CA ALA A 112 18.20 -8.77 8.39
C ALA A 112 18.52 -10.12 7.74
N SER A 113 17.50 -10.97 7.61
CA SER A 113 17.61 -12.31 7.03
C SER A 113 17.70 -12.29 5.50
N ALA A 114 17.35 -11.16 4.88
CA ALA A 114 17.36 -10.93 3.44
C ALA A 114 18.12 -9.63 3.09
N PRO A 115 18.74 -9.57 1.91
CA PRO A 115 19.40 -8.36 1.43
C PRO A 115 18.38 -7.23 1.20
N PHE A 116 18.86 -5.99 1.20
CA PHE A 116 18.03 -4.86 0.79
C PHE A 116 17.72 -4.96 -0.72
N PRO A 117 16.44 -4.93 -1.13
CA PRO A 117 16.07 -5.03 -2.53
C PRO A 117 16.25 -3.69 -3.23
N LEU A 118 16.91 -3.69 -4.38
CA LEU A 118 17.09 -2.51 -5.22
C LEU A 118 15.93 -2.40 -6.21
N GLU A 119 15.76 -1.25 -6.87
CA GLU A 119 14.71 -1.08 -7.88
C GLU A 119 14.82 -2.14 -9.00
N GLN A 120 16.05 -2.33 -9.47
CA GLN A 120 16.42 -3.30 -10.49
C GLN A 120 16.55 -4.75 -10.01
N SER A 121 16.27 -5.03 -8.72
CA SER A 121 16.26 -6.40 -8.21
C SER A 121 15.22 -7.22 -8.93
N THR A 122 15.46 -8.53 -9.07
CA THR A 122 14.51 -9.41 -9.74
C THR A 122 13.24 -9.57 -8.91
N GLU A 123 12.15 -9.99 -9.55
CA GLU A 123 10.89 -10.31 -8.87
C GLU A 123 11.11 -11.31 -7.71
N GLU A 124 11.95 -12.33 -7.92
CA GLU A 124 12.27 -13.33 -6.90
C GLU A 124 13.02 -12.74 -5.71
N GLU A 125 13.96 -11.82 -5.93
CA GLU A 125 14.70 -11.13 -4.85
C GLU A 125 13.78 -10.24 -4.02
N TRP A 126 12.85 -9.54 -4.69
CA TRP A 126 11.81 -8.76 -4.03
C TRP A 126 10.88 -9.65 -3.19
N ILE A 127 10.40 -10.77 -3.75
CA ILE A 127 9.56 -11.74 -3.04
C ILE A 127 10.30 -12.34 -1.84
N LEU A 128 11.57 -12.70 -2.00
CA LEU A 128 12.39 -13.24 -0.91
C LEU A 128 12.46 -12.24 0.25
N THR A 129 12.79 -10.99 -0.05
CA THR A 129 12.86 -9.93 0.97
C THR A 129 11.51 -9.67 1.60
N ALA A 130 10.46 -9.56 0.80
CA ALA A 130 9.10 -9.28 1.27
C ALA A 130 8.56 -10.38 2.20
N ARG A 131 8.96 -11.64 2.00
CA ARG A 131 8.62 -12.77 2.88
C ARG A 131 9.47 -12.80 4.15
N ALA A 132 10.77 -12.52 4.03
CA ALA A 132 11.69 -12.61 5.15
C ALA A 132 11.57 -11.42 6.12
N GLU A 133 11.41 -10.20 5.57
CA GLU A 133 11.46 -8.95 6.33
C GLU A 133 10.26 -8.01 6.02
N PRO A 134 8.99 -8.50 6.05
CA PRO A 134 7.83 -7.75 5.58
C PRO A 134 7.61 -6.42 6.30
N THR A 135 7.82 -6.41 7.63
CA THR A 135 7.60 -5.23 8.47
C THR A 135 8.70 -4.19 8.29
N MET A 136 9.96 -4.64 8.20
CA MET A 136 11.09 -3.74 7.98
C MET A 136 11.00 -3.11 6.59
N LEU A 137 10.67 -3.91 5.57
CA LEU A 137 10.46 -3.39 4.22
C LEU A 137 9.36 -2.32 4.21
N LEU A 138 8.23 -2.57 4.88
CA LEU A 138 7.13 -1.60 4.94
C LEU A 138 7.57 -0.31 5.65
N HIS A 139 8.32 -0.43 6.73
CA HIS A 139 8.89 0.71 7.45
C HIS A 139 9.81 1.56 6.57
N MET A 140 10.64 0.90 5.75
CA MET A 140 11.53 1.57 4.82
C MET A 140 10.75 2.32 3.73
N ILE A 141 9.72 1.69 3.15
CA ILE A 141 8.85 2.35 2.14
C ILE A 141 8.12 3.55 2.75
N GLN A 142 7.58 3.45 3.98
CA GLN A 142 6.89 4.57 4.63
C GLN A 142 7.79 5.77 4.91
N ARG A 143 9.09 5.55 5.06
CA ARG A 143 10.09 6.61 5.26
C ARG A 143 10.65 7.16 3.96
N PHE A 144 10.48 6.43 2.86
CA PHE A 144 10.98 6.84 1.57
C PHE A 144 10.18 8.05 1.04
N ALA A 145 10.85 8.93 0.30
CA ALA A 145 10.23 10.16 -0.21
C ALA A 145 9.22 9.91 -1.35
N PHE A 146 9.34 8.75 -2.03
CA PHE A 146 8.60 8.40 -3.24
C PHE A 146 8.01 6.98 -3.14
N PRO A 147 7.15 6.71 -2.15
CA PRO A 147 6.62 5.37 -1.94
C PRO A 147 5.72 4.91 -3.09
N GLU A 148 4.97 5.82 -3.71
CA GLU A 148 4.05 5.48 -4.81
C GLU A 148 4.81 5.03 -6.06
N GLU A 149 5.94 5.66 -6.36
CA GLU A 149 6.82 5.33 -7.48
C GLU A 149 7.43 3.95 -7.31
N LEU A 150 7.92 3.66 -6.11
CA LEU A 150 8.45 2.34 -5.75
C LEU A 150 7.35 1.28 -5.80
N MET A 151 6.18 1.55 -5.21
CA MET A 151 5.09 0.59 -5.20
C MET A 151 4.55 0.31 -6.61
N ALA A 152 4.55 1.31 -7.49
CA ALA A 152 4.15 1.16 -8.89
C ALA A 152 5.17 0.38 -9.74
N SER A 153 6.43 0.29 -9.33
CA SER A 153 7.45 -0.50 -10.03
C SER A 153 7.41 -1.99 -9.67
N LEU A 154 6.77 -2.36 -8.55
CA LEU A 154 6.67 -3.75 -8.11
C LEU A 154 5.63 -4.53 -8.93
N SER A 155 5.92 -5.81 -9.18
CA SER A 155 4.97 -6.70 -9.83
C SER A 155 3.80 -7.08 -8.91
N ASP A 156 2.64 -7.39 -9.50
CA ASP A 156 1.48 -7.88 -8.76
C ASP A 156 1.80 -9.09 -7.89
N LYS A 157 2.61 -10.01 -8.41
CA LYS A 157 3.03 -11.21 -7.69
C LYS A 157 3.88 -10.85 -6.46
N THR A 158 4.77 -9.87 -6.56
CA THR A 158 5.53 -9.35 -5.41
C THR A 158 4.59 -8.82 -4.33
N LEU A 159 3.63 -7.96 -4.72
CA LEU A 159 2.65 -7.40 -3.78
C LEU A 159 1.74 -8.48 -3.16
N MET A 160 1.36 -9.48 -3.95
CA MET A 160 0.58 -10.62 -3.46
C MET A 160 1.36 -11.45 -2.45
N GLU A 161 2.63 -11.75 -2.71
CA GLU A 161 3.45 -12.53 -1.80
C GLU A 161 3.76 -11.77 -0.52
N TRP A 162 4.08 -10.48 -0.65
CA TRP A 162 4.30 -9.61 0.50
C TRP A 162 3.07 -9.56 1.42
N THR A 163 1.89 -9.40 0.83
CA THR A 163 0.64 -9.29 1.60
C THR A 163 0.00 -10.63 1.96
N SER A 164 0.61 -11.75 1.56
CA SER A 164 0.03 -13.09 1.73
C SER A 164 -0.27 -13.41 3.19
N GLN A 165 0.66 -13.12 4.10
CA GLN A 165 0.50 -13.40 5.52
C GLN A 165 -0.61 -12.53 6.15
N TRP A 166 -0.61 -11.22 5.92
CA TRP A 166 -1.66 -10.34 6.42
C TRP A 166 -3.05 -10.75 5.92
N ARG A 167 -3.17 -11.17 4.65
CA ARG A 167 -4.45 -11.67 4.12
C ARG A 167 -4.91 -12.94 4.83
N ARG A 168 -4.00 -13.89 5.09
CA ARG A 168 -4.31 -15.10 5.88
C ARG A 168 -4.76 -14.73 7.29
N ASP A 169 -4.02 -13.85 7.96
CA ASP A 169 -4.32 -13.41 9.32
C ASP A 169 -5.67 -12.70 9.41
N CYS A 170 -5.98 -11.83 8.43
CA CYS A 170 -7.28 -11.14 8.35
C CYS A 170 -8.44 -12.11 8.20
N VAL A 171 -8.33 -13.10 7.31
CA VAL A 171 -9.36 -14.13 7.14
C VAL A 171 -9.51 -14.95 8.41
N GLN A 172 -8.40 -15.40 9.00
CA GLN A 172 -8.42 -16.16 10.24
C GLN A 172 -9.06 -15.38 11.39
N ALA A 173 -8.67 -14.12 11.60
CA ALA A 173 -9.24 -13.26 12.63
C ALA A 173 -10.75 -13.05 12.42
N SER A 174 -11.16 -12.86 11.16
CA SER A 174 -12.57 -12.70 10.80
C SER A 174 -13.38 -13.96 11.09
N LEU A 175 -12.84 -15.15 10.79
CA LEU A 175 -13.50 -16.43 11.06
C LEU A 175 -13.56 -16.74 12.56
N ILE A 176 -12.53 -16.41 13.33
CA ILE A 176 -12.55 -16.51 14.80
C ILE A 176 -13.65 -15.61 15.37
N ALA A 177 -13.72 -14.37 14.90
CA ALA A 177 -14.74 -13.42 15.34
C ALA A 177 -16.15 -13.83 14.88
N TYR A 178 -16.29 -14.50 13.74
CA TYR A 178 -17.58 -15.04 13.30
C TYR A 178 -18.00 -16.24 14.16
N ARG A 179 -17.06 -17.14 14.46
CA ARG A 179 -17.27 -18.28 15.35
C ARG A 179 -17.80 -17.85 16.71
N SER A 180 -17.19 -16.83 17.32
CA SER A 180 -17.57 -16.36 18.66
C SER A 180 -18.98 -15.74 18.75
N ARG A 181 -19.59 -15.44 17.60
CA ARG A 181 -20.94 -14.86 17.48
C ARG A 181 -21.98 -15.85 16.96
N SER A 182 -21.58 -17.08 16.65
CA SER A 182 -22.43 -18.08 16.01
C SER A 182 -22.87 -19.15 17.02
N ASP A 183 -24.18 -19.34 17.17
CA ASP A 183 -24.76 -20.45 17.94
C ASP A 183 -25.17 -21.65 17.06
N ASP A 184 -25.12 -21.49 15.73
CA ASP A 184 -25.49 -22.53 14.79
C ASP A 184 -24.45 -23.67 14.77
N ARG A 185 -24.91 -24.87 15.13
CA ARG A 185 -24.07 -26.09 15.19
C ARG A 185 -23.48 -26.47 13.84
N GLY A 186 -24.19 -26.22 12.73
CA GLY A 186 -23.69 -26.52 11.39
C GLY A 186 -22.49 -25.63 11.04
N THR A 187 -22.63 -24.33 11.26
CA THR A 187 -21.60 -23.31 11.08
C THR A 187 -20.37 -23.58 11.94
N LEU A 188 -20.56 -23.94 13.22
CA LEU A 188 -19.45 -24.26 14.12
C LEU A 188 -18.65 -25.48 13.65
N ARG A 189 -19.33 -26.55 13.18
CA ARG A 189 -18.64 -27.72 12.60
C ARG A 189 -17.86 -27.35 11.35
N TRP A 190 -18.46 -26.60 10.43
CA TRP A 190 -17.77 -26.15 9.23
C TRP A 190 -16.52 -25.30 9.54
N LEU A 191 -16.60 -24.42 10.54
CA LEU A 191 -15.46 -23.61 10.99
C LEU A 191 -14.35 -24.45 11.61
N ASP A 192 -14.69 -25.49 12.38
CA ASP A 192 -13.70 -26.42 12.96
C ASP A 192 -12.99 -27.22 11.87
N ASP A 193 -13.75 -27.74 10.90
CA ASP A 193 -13.18 -28.46 9.75
C ASP A 193 -12.31 -27.54 8.89
N TRP A 194 -12.73 -26.29 8.66
CA TRP A 194 -11.93 -25.29 7.94
C TRP A 194 -10.61 -25.04 8.66
N LYS A 195 -10.65 -24.87 9.99
CA LYS A 195 -9.44 -24.65 10.80
C LYS A 195 -8.49 -25.83 10.68
N ALA A 196 -8.98 -27.07 10.78
CA ALA A 196 -8.17 -28.28 10.65
C ALA A 196 -7.47 -28.38 9.29
N ARG A 197 -8.16 -28.04 8.19
CA ARG A 197 -7.56 -28.00 6.85
C ARG A 197 -6.50 -26.91 6.71
N SER A 198 -6.74 -25.74 7.30
CA SER A 198 -5.85 -24.58 7.18
C SER A 198 -4.55 -24.70 7.98
N SER A 199 -4.52 -25.54 9.02
CA SER A 199 -3.35 -25.77 9.89
C SER A 199 -2.44 -26.93 9.45
N GLY A 200 -2.83 -27.70 8.43
CA GLY A 200 -2.11 -28.90 7.98
C GLY A 200 -1.24 -28.71 6.74
N GLY A 201 -0.83 -27.48 6.44
CA GLY A 201 -0.01 -27.11 5.27
C GLY A 201 1.37 -26.61 5.63
#